data_AF-A0A353NQF2-F1
#
_entry.id   AF-A0A353NQF2-F1
#
_cell.length_a   1.000
_cell.length_b   1.000
_cell.length_c   1.000
_cell.angle_alpha   90.00
_cell.angle_beta   90.00
_cell.angle_gamma   90.00
#
_symmetry.space_group_name_H-M   'P 1'
#
loop_
_entity.id
_entity.type
_entity.pdbx_description
1 polymer ?
#
loop_
_entity_poly.entity_id
_entity_poly.type
_entity_poly.pdbx_seq_one_letter_code
_entity_poly.pdbx_strand_id
1 'polypeptide(L)' 'ANSTSAGKRFVKQGAVKIDGEKMTDSEYRVVVNSGMIIQVGKRKFARLIL' A
#
# COMPACT_ATOMS: atom_id res chain seq x y z
N ALA A 1 9.11 0.89 9.44
CA ALA A 1 9.05 2.05 8.54
C ALA A 1 8.67 3.25 9.41
N ASN A 2 9.54 4.23 9.60
CA ASN A 2 9.44 5.13 10.76
C ASN A 2 8.70 6.45 10.51
N SER A 3 8.00 6.60 9.38
CA SER A 3 7.22 7.83 9.11
C SER A 3 6.16 7.63 8.03
N THR A 4 4.98 8.22 8.26
CA THR A 4 3.86 8.32 7.30
C THR A 4 4.30 8.93 5.97
N SER A 5 5.28 9.85 5.99
CA SER A 5 5.84 10.48 4.80
C SER A 5 6.54 9.49 3.86
N ALA A 6 7.19 8.45 4.41
CA ALA A 6 7.84 7.41 3.61
C ALA A 6 6.80 6.54 2.87
N GLY A 7 5.67 6.25 3.52
CA GLY A 7 4.54 5.55 2.89
C GLY A 7 3.99 6.31 1.69
N LYS A 8 3.72 7.62 1.86
CA LYS A 8 3.22 8.48 0.75
C LYS A 8 4.18 8.50 -0.45
N ARG A 9 5.50 8.52 -0.22
CA ARG A 9 6.51 8.46 -1.29
C ARG A 9 6.45 7.14 -2.06
N PHE A 10 6.33 6.01 -1.35
CA PHE A 10 6.22 4.71 -2.02
C PHE A 10 4.95 4.59 -2.86
N VAL A 11 3.83 5.13 -2.38
CA VAL A 11 2.59 5.18 -3.16
C VAL A 11 2.78 6.05 -4.40
N LYS A 12 3.30 7.28 -4.26
CA LYS A 12 3.56 8.18 -5.41
C LYS A 12 4.53 7.60 -6.43
N GLN A 13 5.52 6.83 -5.99
CA GLN A 13 6.46 6.13 -6.87
C GLN A 13 5.85 4.88 -7.53
N GLY A 14 4.61 4.50 -7.16
CA GLY A 14 3.94 3.32 -7.66
C GLY A 14 4.58 2.02 -7.15
N ALA A 15 5.31 2.09 -6.03
CA ALA A 15 5.90 0.92 -5.40
C ALA A 15 4.89 0.16 -4.54
N VAL A 16 3.69 0.69 -4.31
CA VAL A 16 2.64 0.05 -3.52
C VAL A 16 1.60 -0.56 -4.45
N LYS A 17 1.26 -1.82 -4.19
CA LYS A 17 0.12 -2.50 -4.80
C LYS A 17 -0.84 -2.97 -3.72
N ILE A 18 -2.13 -2.94 -4.02
CA ILE A 18 -3.19 -3.42 -3.15
C ILE A 18 -3.98 -4.43 -3.98
N ASP A 19 -4.03 -5.69 -3.52
CA ASP A 19 -4.69 -6.80 -4.23
C ASP A 19 -4.27 -6.95 -5.71
N GLY A 20 -3.01 -6.58 -6.01
CA GLY A 20 -2.43 -6.60 -7.36
C GLY A 20 -2.60 -5.31 -8.15
N GLU A 21 -3.45 -4.39 -7.70
CA GLU A 21 -3.66 -3.08 -8.31
C GLU A 21 -2.60 -2.08 -7.84
N LYS A 22 -1.97 -1.37 -8.79
CA LYS A 22 -0.90 -0.42 -8.49
C LYS A 22 -1.50 0.89 -7.97
N MET A 23 -1.20 1.25 -6.74
CA MET A 23 -1.59 2.53 -6.16
C MET A 23 -0.54 3.59 -6.49
N THR A 24 -0.94 4.60 -7.26
CA THR A 24 -0.13 5.80 -7.55
C THR A 24 -0.63 7.04 -6.83
N ASP A 25 -1.87 7.01 -6.36
CA ASP A 25 -2.50 8.12 -5.65
C ASP A 25 -2.40 7.93 -4.14
N SER A 26 -1.67 8.84 -3.49
CA SER A 26 -1.46 8.83 -2.03
C SER A 26 -2.66 9.35 -1.22
N GLU A 27 -3.60 10.03 -1.87
CA GLU A 27 -4.84 10.53 -1.24
C GLU A 27 -6.04 9.63 -1.57
N TYR A 28 -5.82 8.54 -2.31
CA TYR A 28 -6.84 7.55 -2.60
C TYR A 28 -7.38 6.92 -1.30
N ARG A 29 -8.69 7.02 -1.11
CA ARG A 29 -9.38 6.39 0.02
C ARG A 29 -9.65 4.92 -0.32
N VAL A 30 -8.75 4.06 0.13
CA VAL A 30 -8.95 2.61 0.07
C VAL A 30 -10.00 2.21 1.09
N VAL A 31 -11.03 1.49 0.65
CA VAL A 31 -11.95 0.79 1.55
C VAL A 31 -11.20 -0.40 2.14
N VAL A 32 -10.92 -0.34 3.44
CA VAL A 32 -10.16 -1.38 4.13
C VAL A 32 -11.05 -2.59 4.35
N ASN A 33 -10.79 -3.66 3.60
CA ASN A 33 -11.49 -4.94 3.75
C ASN A 33 -10.59 -5.96 4.45
N SER A 34 -11.19 -6.85 5.25
CA SER A 34 -10.46 -7.95 5.89
C SER A 34 -9.90 -8.89 4.82
N GLY A 35 -8.62 -9.25 4.94
CA GLY A 35 -7.93 -10.10 3.97
C GLY A 35 -7.26 -9.36 2.81
N MET A 36 -7.38 -8.03 2.75
CA MET A 36 -6.68 -7.20 1.75
C MET A 36 -5.16 -7.39 1.85
N ILE A 37 -4.50 -7.55 0.70
CA ILE A 37 -3.05 -7.75 0.60
C ILE A 37 -2.41 -6.48 0.05
N ILE A 38 -1.59 -5.84 0.89
CA ILE A 38 -0.76 -4.72 0.50
C ILE A 38 0.65 -5.24 0.21
N GLN A 39 1.13 -4.99 -1.00
CA GLN A 39 2.48 -5.28 -1.42
C GLN A 39 3.25 -3.97 -1.58
N VAL A 40 4.45 -3.88 -0.99
CA VAL A 40 5.37 -2.75 -1.16
C VAL A 40 6.65 -3.25 -1.83
N GLY A 41 6.85 -2.89 -3.09
CA GLY A 41 7.93 -3.39 -3.93
C GLY A 41 7.84 -4.92 -4.16
N LYS A 42 8.97 -5.55 -4.47
CA LYS A 42 8.99 -6.99 -4.81
C LYS A 42 8.96 -7.94 -3.60
N ARG A 43 9.38 -7.48 -2.43
CA ARG A 43 9.69 -8.36 -1.28
C ARG A 43 8.83 -8.13 -0.03
N LYS A 44 8.09 -7.02 0.08
CA LYS A 44 7.29 -6.73 1.26
C LYS A 44 5.82 -6.97 0.96
N PHE A 45 5.21 -7.85 1.73
CA PHE A 45 3.79 -8.15 1.67
C PHE A 45 3.23 -8.00 3.09
N ALA A 46 2.05 -7.40 3.20
CA ALA A 46 1.32 -7.22 4.44
C ALA A 46 -0.13 -7.60 4.17
N ARG A 47 -0.69 -8.45 5.01
CA ARG A 47 -2.12 -8.77 4.98
C ARG A 47 -2.81 -7.95 6.06
N LEU A 48 -3.86 -7.24 5.68
CA LEU A 48 -4.73 -6.52 6.61
C LEU A 48 -5.67 -7.51 7.28
N ILE A 49 -5.63 -7.50 8.61
CA ILE A 49 -6.55 -8.22 9.49
C ILE A 49 -7.20 -7.12 10.34
N LEU A 50 -8.54 -7.06 10.30
CA LEU A 50 -9.36 -6.11 11.06
C LEU A 50 -9.62 -6.64 12.47
#